data_AF-A0A367LWR2-F1
#
_entry.id   AF-A0A367LWR2-F1
#
_cell.length_a   1.000
_cell.length_b   1.000
_cell.length_c   1.000
_cell.angle_alpha   90.00
_cell.angle_beta   90.00
_cell.angle_gamma   90.00
#
_symmetry.space_group_name_H-M   'P 1'
#
loop_
_entity.id
_entity.type
_entity.pdbx_description
1 polymer ?
#
loop_
_entity_poly.entity_id
_entity_poly.type
_entity_poly.pdbx_seq_one_letter_code
_entity_poly.pdbx_strand_id
1 'polypeptide(L)'
;SLVHESGGGAQAGGDGRPPASRLGLSAKQLSLLARDLEHYFQQAQPYLDPDLDLTQVANATGYTRNQISYLLNQVLGLSFYQYVNQTRLQHLLGQLSGELPGRVDELAFA
;
A
#
# COMPACT_ATOMS: atom_id res chain seq x y z
N SER A 1 -9.98 10.39 -37.96
CA SER A 1 -8.51 10.29 -38.03
C SER A 1 -8.04 9.09 -37.26
N LEU A 2 -7.58 8.07 -37.97
CA LEU A 2 -6.92 6.89 -37.44
C LEU A 2 -5.42 7.20 -37.35
N VAL A 3 -4.81 7.05 -36.18
CA VAL A 3 -3.35 7.07 -36.02
C VAL A 3 -2.89 5.66 -35.69
N HIS A 4 -2.25 5.03 -36.68
CA HIS A 4 -1.34 3.91 -36.48
C HIS A 4 -0.01 4.49 -35.98
N GLU A 5 0.44 4.06 -34.81
CA GLU A 5 1.85 4.18 -34.43
C GLU A 5 2.42 2.78 -34.19
N SER A 6 3.07 2.28 -35.24
CA SER A 6 3.96 1.13 -35.21
C SER A 6 5.33 1.63 -34.74
N GLY A 7 5.72 1.31 -33.52
CA GLY A 7 7.06 1.58 -32.99
C GLY A 7 7.64 0.30 -32.38
N GLY A 8 8.43 -0.42 -33.17
CA GLY A 8 9.08 -1.66 -32.75
C GLY A 8 10.29 -1.45 -31.86
N GLY A 9 10.60 -2.50 -31.08
CA GLY A 9 11.97 -2.93 -30.82
C GLY A 9 12.69 -2.29 -29.63
N ALA A 10 12.52 -2.90 -28.46
CA ALA A 10 13.61 -3.06 -27.51
C ALA A 10 13.49 -4.42 -26.82
N GLN A 11 14.13 -5.42 -27.42
CA GLN A 11 14.50 -6.65 -26.71
C GLN A 11 15.48 -6.26 -25.60
N ALA A 12 14.99 -6.14 -24.38
CA ALA A 12 15.85 -6.13 -23.20
C ALA A 12 16.04 -7.58 -22.75
N GLY A 13 17.22 -8.13 -23.03
CA GLY A 13 17.67 -9.39 -22.44
C GLY A 13 17.65 -9.28 -20.92
N GLY A 14 16.62 -9.85 -20.31
CA GLY A 14 16.47 -9.90 -18.85
C GLY A 14 16.58 -11.34 -18.40
N ASP A 15 17.64 -11.65 -17.66
CA ASP A 15 17.83 -12.85 -16.83
C ASP A 15 16.46 -13.39 -16.38
N GLY A 16 16.04 -14.56 -16.87
CA GLY A 16 14.66 -15.09 -16.78
C GLY A 16 14.14 -15.38 -15.36
N ARG A 17 14.85 -14.90 -14.35
CA ARG A 17 14.49 -14.96 -12.94
C ARG A 17 13.34 -13.98 -12.63
N PRO A 18 12.35 -14.41 -11.84
CA PRO A 18 11.25 -13.55 -11.45
C PRO A 18 11.75 -12.33 -10.66
N PRO A 19 11.06 -11.18 -10.76
CA PRO A 19 11.47 -9.92 -10.13
C PRO A 19 11.73 -10.03 -8.62
N ALA A 20 10.97 -10.87 -7.90
CA ALA A 20 11.23 -11.20 -6.48
C ALA A 20 12.66 -11.73 -6.24
N SER A 21 13.17 -12.59 -7.13
CA SER A 21 14.52 -13.16 -7.00
C SER A 21 15.61 -12.11 -7.20
N ARG A 22 15.37 -11.08 -8.02
CA ARG A 22 16.29 -9.94 -8.19
C ARG A 22 16.33 -9.03 -6.96
N LEU A 23 15.26 -9.02 -6.18
CA LEU A 23 15.17 -8.30 -4.90
C LEU A 23 15.70 -9.12 -3.71
N GLY A 24 16.18 -10.35 -3.95
CA GLY A 24 16.61 -11.26 -2.90
C GLY A 24 15.49 -11.71 -1.97
N LEU A 25 14.23 -11.68 -2.45
CA LEU A 25 13.05 -12.01 -1.66
C LEU A 25 12.55 -13.44 -1.98
N SER A 26 12.69 -14.34 -1.02
CA SER A 26 11.96 -15.62 -0.97
C SER A 26 10.52 -15.42 -0.51
N ALA A 27 9.67 -16.43 -0.72
CA ALA A 27 8.29 -16.42 -0.21
C ALA A 27 8.23 -16.16 1.31
N LYS A 28 9.15 -16.74 2.08
CA LYS A 28 9.27 -16.50 3.53
C LYS A 28 9.59 -15.03 3.84
N GLN A 29 10.50 -14.41 3.09
CA GLN A 29 10.83 -13.00 3.28
C GLN A 29 9.67 -12.07 2.88
N LEU A 30 8.89 -12.42 1.86
CA LEU A 30 7.67 -11.68 1.51
C LEU A 30 6.63 -11.75 2.62
N SER A 31 6.43 -12.92 3.23
CA SER A 31 5.52 -13.06 4.38
C SER A 31 5.99 -12.26 5.60
N LEU A 32 7.30 -12.23 5.87
CA LEU A 32 7.86 -11.41 6.95
C LEU A 32 7.66 -9.92 6.66
N LEU A 33 8.00 -9.46 5.45
CA LEU A 33 7.79 -8.09 5.00
C LEU A 33 6.32 -7.66 5.14
N ALA A 34 5.38 -8.52 4.74
CA ALA A 34 3.95 -8.24 4.86
C ALA A 34 3.52 -8.06 6.32
N ARG A 35 3.97 -8.96 7.20
CA ARG A 35 3.67 -8.90 8.64
C ARG A 35 4.28 -7.66 9.29
N ASP A 36 5.52 -7.33 8.97
CA ASP A 36 6.20 -6.17 9.55
C ASP A 36 5.56 -4.87 9.08
N LEU A 37 5.16 -4.79 7.80
CA LEU A 37 4.44 -3.64 7.26
C LEU A 37 3.08 -3.47 7.95
N GLU A 38 2.31 -4.55 8.10
CA GLU A 38 1.04 -4.52 8.81
C GLU A 38 1.21 -4.09 10.27
N HIS A 39 2.19 -4.67 10.98
CA HIS A 39 2.49 -4.32 12.35
C HIS A 39 2.89 -2.84 12.49
N TYR A 40 3.74 -2.33 11.59
CA TYR A 40 4.10 -0.91 11.56
C TYR A 40 2.87 -0.03 11.35
N PHE A 41 1.99 -0.37 10.41
CA PHE A 41 0.76 0.40 10.17
C PHE A 41 -0.19 0.37 11.36
N GLN A 42 -0.29 -0.74 12.08
CA GLN A 42 -1.12 -0.84 13.29
C GLN A 42 -0.56 -0.06 14.48
N GLN A 43 0.75 -0.14 14.74
CA GLN A 43 1.37 0.45 15.93
C GLN A 43 1.67 1.94 15.76
N ALA A 44 2.26 2.33 14.62
CA ALA A 44 2.70 3.71 14.40
C ALA A 44 1.63 4.58 13.75
N GLN A 45 0.59 3.96 13.17
CA GLN A 45 -0.50 4.63 12.46
C GLN A 45 -0.01 5.71 11.47
N PRO A 46 0.99 5.41 10.62
CA PRO A 46 1.59 6.38 9.71
C PRO A 46 0.59 6.96 8.72
N TYR A 47 -0.50 6.23 8.46
CA TYR A 47 -1.59 6.65 7.58
C TYR A 47 -2.33 7.91 8.07
N LEU A 48 -2.12 8.36 9.31
CA LEU A 48 -2.64 9.63 9.80
C LEU A 48 -1.84 10.85 9.32
N ASP A 49 -0.61 10.64 8.86
CA ASP A 49 0.19 11.69 8.22
C ASP A 49 -0.32 11.93 6.78
N PRO A 50 -0.79 13.14 6.43
CA PRO A 50 -1.25 13.45 5.08
C PRO A 50 -0.13 13.37 4.03
N ASP A 51 1.12 13.63 4.43
CA ASP A 51 2.29 13.67 3.55
C ASP A 51 3.00 12.31 3.44
N LEU A 52 2.40 11.25 4.02
CA LEU A 52 2.97 9.91 4.02
C LEU A 52 3.32 9.42 2.60
N ASP A 53 4.58 9.07 2.41
CA ASP A 53 5.12 8.48 1.20
C ASP A 53 5.83 7.13 1.45
N LEU A 54 6.15 6.45 0.34
CA LEU A 54 6.77 5.13 0.38
C LEU A 54 8.21 5.16 0.91
N THR A 55 8.90 6.30 0.83
CA THR A 55 10.28 6.48 1.33
C THR A 55 10.29 6.56 2.85
N GLN A 56 9.34 7.27 3.44
CA GLN A 56 9.16 7.32 4.89
C GLN A 56 8.89 5.94 5.47
N VAL A 57 8.01 5.15 4.83
CA VAL A 57 7.73 3.76 5.26
C VAL A 57 8.98 2.89 5.14
N ALA A 58 9.75 3.02 4.05
CA ALA A 58 11.02 2.32 3.88
C ALA A 58 12.00 2.62 5.03
N ASN A 59 12.21 3.90 5.32
CA ASN A 59 13.09 4.34 6.40
C ASN A 59 12.64 3.83 7.78
N ALA A 60 11.33 3.84 8.05
CA ALA A 60 10.78 3.41 9.34
C ALA A 60 10.82 1.88 9.54
N THR A 61 10.70 1.11 8.46
CA THR A 61 10.65 -0.37 8.52
C THR A 61 11.99 -1.04 8.26
N GLY A 62 13.00 -0.30 7.75
CA GLY A 62 14.30 -0.85 7.36
C GLY A 62 14.30 -1.60 6.02
N TYR A 63 13.16 -1.62 5.32
CA TYR A 63 13.05 -2.18 3.99
C TYR A 63 13.34 -1.13 2.91
N THR A 64 13.70 -1.58 1.71
CA THR A 64 13.83 -0.65 0.58
C THR A 64 12.46 -0.29 0.01
N ARG A 65 12.35 0.93 -0.54
CA ARG A 65 11.17 1.39 -1.30
C ARG A 65 10.72 0.37 -2.35
N ASN A 66 11.67 -0.27 -3.04
CA ASN A 66 11.37 -1.23 -4.10
C ASN A 66 10.80 -2.55 -3.55
N GLN A 67 11.26 -3.01 -2.38
CA GLN A 67 10.70 -4.21 -1.73
C GLN A 67 9.25 -3.95 -1.30
N ILE A 68 8.96 -2.80 -0.69
CA ILE A 68 7.59 -2.45 -0.28
C ILE A 68 6.71 -2.25 -1.51
N SER A 69 7.19 -1.51 -2.52
CA SER A 69 6.48 -1.35 -3.80
C SER A 69 6.17 -2.69 -4.46
N TYR A 70 7.11 -3.63 -4.42
CA TYR A 70 6.93 -4.96 -4.97
C TYR A 70 5.86 -5.74 -4.19
N LEU A 71 5.94 -5.75 -2.86
CA LEU A 71 4.92 -6.40 -2.02
C LEU A 71 3.53 -5.84 -2.35
N LEU A 72 3.35 -4.53 -2.30
CA LEU A 72 2.05 -3.91 -2.51
C LEU A 72 1.52 -4.19 -3.91
N ASN A 73 2.29 -3.88 -4.95
CA ASN A 73 1.79 -3.97 -6.32
C ASN A 73 1.70 -5.41 -6.86
N GLN A 74 2.68 -6.26 -6.54
CA GLN A 74 2.80 -7.59 -7.16
C GLN A 74 2.21 -8.70 -6.30
N VAL A 75 2.21 -8.56 -4.98
CA VAL A 75 1.68 -9.58 -4.07
C VAL A 75 0.25 -9.22 -3.63
N LEU A 76 0.02 -7.97 -3.23
CA LEU A 76 -1.30 -7.53 -2.77
C LEU A 76 -2.18 -6.95 -3.88
N GLY A 77 -1.62 -6.61 -5.04
CA GLY A 77 -2.35 -6.00 -6.14
C GLY A 77 -2.82 -4.57 -5.86
N LEU A 78 -2.17 -3.87 -4.92
CA LEU A 78 -2.52 -2.52 -4.48
C LEU A 78 -1.41 -1.53 -4.80
N SER A 79 -1.77 -0.36 -5.29
CA SER A 79 -0.85 0.78 -5.24
C SER A 79 -0.64 1.22 -3.79
N PHE A 80 0.47 1.91 -3.53
CA PHE A 80 0.77 2.44 -2.20
C PHE A 80 -0.37 3.32 -1.66
N TYR A 81 -0.85 4.26 -2.47
CA TYR A 81 -1.94 5.15 -2.07
C TYR A 81 -3.26 4.40 -1.86
N GLN A 82 -3.54 3.34 -2.62
CA GLN A 82 -4.71 2.49 -2.38
C GLN A 82 -4.61 1.78 -1.03
N TYR A 83 -3.43 1.26 -0.66
CA TYR A 83 -3.21 0.64 0.64
C TYR A 83 -3.44 1.64 1.79
N VAL A 84 -2.77 2.81 1.73
CA VAL A 84 -2.90 3.86 2.74
C VAL A 84 -4.34 4.36 2.87
N ASN A 85 -5.01 4.64 1.75
CA ASN A 85 -6.37 5.16 1.77
C ASN A 85 -7.38 4.14 2.31
N GLN A 86 -7.20 2.85 2.01
CA GLN A 86 -8.03 1.80 2.61
C GLN A 86 -7.87 1.76 4.14
N THR A 87 -6.64 1.86 4.65
CA THR A 87 -6.39 1.91 6.09
C THR A 87 -7.01 3.16 6.73
N ARG A 88 -6.89 4.33 6.08
CA ARG A 88 -7.54 5.59 6.54
C ARG A 88 -9.07 5.42 6.63
N LEU A 89 -9.69 4.83 5.61
CA LEU A 89 -11.13 4.57 5.60
C LEU A 89 -11.55 3.59 6.71
N GLN A 90 -10.80 2.51 6.90
CA GLN A 90 -11.07 1.54 7.97
C GLN A 90 -10.97 2.20 9.34
N HIS A 91 -9.96 3.02 9.57
CA HIS A 91 -9.80 3.79 10.80
C HIS A 91 -10.97 4.74 11.04
N LEU A 92 -11.37 5.52 10.03
CA LEU A 92 -12.52 6.43 10.12
C LEU A 92 -13.83 5.70 10.43
N LEU A 93 -14.10 4.59 9.72
CA LEU A 93 -15.31 3.78 9.95
C LEU A 93 -15.33 3.16 11.36
N GLY A 94 -14.16 2.77 11.89
CA GLY A 94 -14.03 2.28 13.25
C GLY A 94 -14.42 3.34 14.30
N GLN A 95 -14.01 4.60 14.09
CA GLN A 95 -14.40 5.71 14.96
C GLN A 95 -15.90 6.00 14.87
N LEU A 96 -16.46 6.03 13.67
CA LEU A 96 -17.88 6.32 13.45
C LEU A 96 -18.82 5.26 14.06
N SER A 97 -18.33 4.02 14.17
CA SER A 97 -19.07 2.92 14.80
C SER A 97 -19.02 2.98 16.33
N GLY A 98 -18.04 3.69 16.91
CA GLY A 98 -17.82 3.78 18.35
C GLY A 98 -18.49 4.98 19.02
N GLU A 99 -18.75 6.07 18.29
CA GLU A 99 -19.36 7.30 18.81
C GLU A 99 -20.32 7.92 17.79
N LEU A 100 -21.61 7.57 17.88
CA LEU A 100 -22.68 8.52 17.61
C LEU A 100 -23.22 9.01 18.96
N PRO A 101 -22.71 10.11 19.54
CA PRO A 101 -23.38 10.77 20.64
C PRO A 101 -24.66 11.37 20.06
N GLY A 102 -25.77 10.68 20.27
CA GLY A 102 -27.04 11.05 19.65
C GLY A 102 -27.13 10.50 18.24
N ARG A 103 -27.95 9.47 18.12
CA ARG A 103 -28.71 9.13 16.93
C ARG A 103 -28.95 10.39 16.06
N VAL A 104 -28.46 10.40 14.82
CA VAL A 104 -28.64 11.51 13.85
C VAL A 104 -30.12 11.95 13.77
N ASP A 105 -31.03 11.03 14.06
CA ASP A 105 -32.47 11.25 14.17
C ASP A 105 -32.95 12.10 15.36
N GLU A 106 -32.21 12.20 16.48
CA GLU A 106 -32.59 13.06 17.62
C GLU A 106 -32.34 14.55 17.36
N LEU A 107 -31.37 14.89 16.50
CA LEU A 107 -31.06 16.28 16.13
C LEU A 107 -31.92 16.82 14.98
N ALA A 108 -32.70 15.96 14.30
CA ALA A 108 -33.54 16.38 13.18
C ALA A 108 -34.90 16.95 13.62
N PHE A 109 -35.28 16.77 14.88
CA PHE A 109 -36.59 17.16 15.43
C PHE A 109 -36.52 17.99 16.73
N ALA A 110 -35.33 18.43 17.14
CA ALA A 110 -35.14 19.44 18.18
C ALA A 110 -35.03 20.83 17.56
#